data_AF-A0A7S1F6C6-F1
#
_entry.id   AF-A0A7S1F6C6-F1
#
_cell.length_a   1.000
_cell.length_b   1.000
_cell.length_c   1.000
_cell.angle_alpha   90.00
_cell.angle_beta   90.00
_cell.angle_gamma   90.00
#
_symmetry.space_group_name_H-M   'P 1'
#
loop_
_entity.id
_entity.type
_entity.pdbx_description
1 polymer ?
#
loop_
_entity_poly.entity_id
_entity_poly.type
_entity_poly.pdbx_seq_one_letter_code
_entity_poly.pdbx_strand_id
1 'polypeptide(L)'
;MSSSGSPSDFIPESSLAGNSTLLDVVTGCLRIFVSGAETHVGKTTVCLSLLHTLRSAGFSASELAYVKPATQCEAPDLLSEWCSAEGIEYVSGEQAPLVFYAGFTRSFLEGKQGTSADWLLRIETRIDELARGRKVVIVDGVGFPAVGSIVGVDNADVAKAARSPVLLVCKCGVGS
;
A
#
# COMPACT_ATOMS: atom_id res chain seq x y z
N MET A 1 -40.17 10.64 -48.01
CA MET A 1 -38.89 9.93 -48.18
C MET A 1 -37.85 10.79 -47.48
N SER A 2 -37.71 10.64 -46.16
CA SER A 2 -36.66 9.84 -45.46
C SER A 2 -35.27 10.49 -45.59
N SER A 3 -34.47 10.75 -44.56
CA SER A 3 -34.57 10.66 -43.09
C SER A 3 -33.27 11.29 -42.55
N SER A 4 -33.36 12.03 -41.45
CA SER A 4 -32.25 12.61 -40.68
C SER A 4 -31.36 11.53 -40.05
N GLY A 5 -30.05 11.57 -40.29
CA GLY A 5 -29.06 10.72 -39.62
C GLY A 5 -28.36 11.45 -38.47
N SER A 6 -28.55 10.96 -37.25
CA SER A 6 -27.81 11.33 -36.03
C SER A 6 -26.47 10.58 -35.93
N PRO A 7 -25.45 11.11 -35.23
CA PRO A 7 -24.16 10.45 -35.07
C PRO A 7 -24.24 9.38 -33.96
N SER A 8 -24.40 8.12 -34.35
CA SER A 8 -24.31 6.98 -33.44
C SER A 8 -23.67 5.78 -34.15
N ASP A 9 -22.38 5.90 -34.46
CA ASP A 9 -21.52 4.77 -34.81
C ASP A 9 -20.68 4.44 -33.56
N PHE A 10 -21.22 3.68 -32.61
CA PHE A 10 -21.08 2.22 -32.52
C PHE A 10 -19.61 1.77 -32.64
N ILE A 11 -18.84 2.00 -31.57
CA ILE A 11 -17.65 1.20 -31.29
C ILE A 11 -18.16 -0.20 -30.90
N PRO A 12 -17.72 -1.29 -31.57
CA PRO A 12 -18.19 -2.62 -31.26
C PRO A 12 -17.79 -3.05 -29.84
N GLU A 13 -18.75 -3.53 -29.06
CA GLU A 13 -18.62 -4.02 -27.67
C GLU A 13 -17.64 -5.18 -27.48
N SER A 14 -17.02 -5.69 -28.55
CA SER A 14 -16.09 -6.83 -28.50
C SER A 14 -14.62 -6.45 -28.31
N SER A 15 -14.27 -5.16 -28.16
CA SER A 15 -12.88 -4.72 -27.92
C SER A 15 -12.53 -4.48 -26.44
N LEU A 16 -13.45 -4.73 -25.50
CA LEU A 16 -13.19 -4.62 -24.05
C LEU A 16 -12.94 -5.97 -23.35
N ALA A 17 -13.00 -7.07 -24.09
CA ALA A 17 -12.70 -8.41 -23.59
C ALA A 17 -11.23 -8.77 -23.87
N GLY A 18 -10.30 -8.08 -23.21
CA GLY A 18 -8.87 -8.36 -23.41
C GLY A 18 -7.97 -7.37 -22.70
N ASN A 19 -8.01 -7.38 -21.35
CA ASN A 19 -6.91 -7.01 -20.44
C ASN A 19 -7.39 -7.15 -19.00
N SER A 20 -7.72 -8.38 -18.56
CA SER A 20 -7.81 -8.70 -17.14
C SER A 20 -6.39 -8.83 -16.57
N THR A 21 -5.72 -7.70 -16.42
CA THR A 21 -4.36 -7.62 -15.89
C THR A 21 -4.34 -6.59 -14.77
N LEU A 22 -3.78 -7.00 -13.61
CA LEU A 22 -3.42 -6.21 -12.43
C LEU A 22 -4.48 -5.85 -11.39
N LEU A 23 -5.74 -6.23 -11.56
CA LEU A 23 -6.73 -6.19 -10.49
C LEU A 23 -7.19 -7.61 -10.22
N ASP A 24 -6.35 -8.41 -9.56
CA ASP A 24 -6.81 -9.71 -9.07
C ASP A 24 -7.91 -9.46 -8.04
N VAL A 25 -9.14 -9.67 -8.50
CA VAL A 25 -10.43 -9.67 -7.79
C VAL A 25 -10.49 -10.88 -6.84
N VAL A 26 -9.42 -11.15 -6.10
CA VAL A 26 -9.36 -12.27 -5.16
C VAL A 26 -9.88 -11.83 -3.78
N THR A 27 -9.96 -10.52 -3.49
CA THR A 27 -10.46 -10.00 -2.20
C THR A 27 -11.47 -8.85 -2.25
N GLY A 28 -11.85 -8.34 -3.44
CA GLY A 28 -12.75 -7.17 -3.56
C GLY A 28 -12.20 -5.86 -2.96
N CYS A 29 -10.97 -5.89 -2.44
CA CYS A 29 -10.28 -4.80 -1.78
C CYS A 29 -9.04 -4.41 -2.60
N LEU A 30 -8.95 -3.15 -3.02
CA LEU A 30 -7.78 -2.59 -3.70
C LEU A 30 -6.69 -2.28 -2.67
N ARG A 31 -5.49 -2.80 -2.90
CA ARG A 31 -4.31 -2.51 -2.06
C ARG A 31 -3.35 -1.66 -2.85
N ILE A 32 -2.94 -0.51 -2.31
CA ILE A 32 -2.00 0.38 -2.98
C ILE A 32 -0.75 0.46 -2.10
N PHE A 33 0.37 -0.02 -2.62
CA PHE A 33 1.66 0.14 -1.94
C PHE A 33 2.30 1.44 -2.37
N VAL A 34 2.57 2.31 -1.40
CA VAL A 34 3.22 3.61 -1.63
C VAL A 34 4.69 3.47 -1.28
N SER A 35 5.54 3.35 -2.30
CA SER A 35 6.99 3.38 -2.14
C SER A 35 7.53 4.77 -2.46
N GLY A 36 8.80 5.01 -2.16
CA GLY A 36 9.44 6.29 -2.38
C GLY A 36 10.87 6.07 -2.85
N ALA A 37 11.29 6.82 -3.87
CA ALA A 37 12.65 6.72 -4.41
C ALA A 37 13.71 7.06 -3.36
N GLU A 38 13.37 7.94 -2.41
CA GLU A 38 14.19 8.34 -1.28
C GLU A 38 13.41 8.28 0.05
N THR A 39 14.15 8.22 1.17
CA THR A 39 13.58 8.49 2.49
C THR A 39 13.10 9.94 2.55
N HIS A 40 11.98 10.20 3.24
CA HIS A 40 11.38 11.55 3.39
C HIS A 40 10.91 12.24 2.10
N VAL A 41 10.78 11.51 0.98
CA VAL A 41 10.23 12.05 -0.30
C VAL A 41 8.73 12.41 -0.25
N GLY A 42 8.05 12.22 0.89
CA GLY A 42 6.64 12.57 1.07
C GLY A 42 5.64 11.40 0.96
N LYS A 43 6.09 10.13 1.03
CA LYS A 43 5.21 8.94 1.01
C LYS A 43 4.03 9.04 1.97
N THR A 44 4.28 9.27 3.26
CA THR A 44 3.21 9.36 4.28
C THR A 44 2.25 10.52 3.99
N THR A 45 2.73 11.63 3.42
CA THR A 45 1.85 12.72 2.96
C THR A 45 0.97 12.28 1.79
N VAL A 46 1.52 11.53 0.83
CA VAL A 46 0.75 10.94 -0.27
C VAL A 46 -0.29 9.94 0.27
N CYS A 47 0.06 9.10 1.23
CA CYS A 47 -0.87 8.19 1.90
C CYS A 47 -2.04 8.94 2.56
N LEU A 48 -1.73 10.01 3.31
CA LEU A 48 -2.73 10.90 3.91
C LEU A 48 -3.65 11.50 2.83
N SER A 49 -3.07 12.06 1.77
CA SER A 49 -3.83 12.69 0.68
C SER A 49 -4.73 11.68 -0.03
N LEU A 50 -4.28 10.44 -0.26
CA LEU A 50 -5.10 9.39 -0.85
C LEU A 50 -6.30 9.05 0.04
N LEU A 51 -6.06 8.79 1.33
CA LEU A 51 -7.15 8.48 2.27
C LEU A 51 -8.12 9.65 2.38
N HIS A 52 -7.62 10.87 2.54
CA HIS A 52 -8.44 12.08 2.60
C HIS A 52 -9.29 12.25 1.34
N THR A 53 -8.70 12.07 0.16
CA THR A 53 -9.42 12.17 -1.12
C THR A 53 -10.52 11.12 -1.24
N LEU A 54 -10.26 9.88 -0.82
CA LEU A 54 -11.27 8.82 -0.81
C LEU A 54 -12.42 9.15 0.15
N ARG A 55 -12.11 9.70 1.34
CA ARG A 55 -13.12 10.19 2.29
C ARG A 55 -13.96 11.30 1.67
N SER A 56 -13.33 12.29 1.03
CA SER A 56 -14.02 13.38 0.32
C SER A 56 -14.86 12.89 -0.85
N ALA A 57 -14.47 11.78 -1.49
CA ALA A 57 -15.23 11.14 -2.56
C ALA A 57 -16.39 10.26 -2.07
N GLY A 58 -16.62 10.18 -0.75
CA GLY A 58 -17.77 9.51 -0.16
C GLY A 58 -17.51 8.09 0.37
N PHE A 59 -16.27 7.60 0.36
CA PHE A 59 -15.94 6.33 1.03
C PHE A 59 -16.08 6.50 2.54
N SER A 60 -16.79 5.60 3.19
CA SER A 60 -16.91 5.55 4.65
C SER A 60 -15.60 5.07 5.30
N ALA A 61 -15.40 5.40 6.58
CA ALA A 61 -14.17 5.04 7.29
C ALA A 61 -13.94 3.52 7.37
N SER A 62 -15.01 2.73 7.50
CA SER A 62 -14.94 1.25 7.54
C SER A 62 -14.58 0.60 6.20
N GLU A 63 -14.64 1.34 5.09
CA GLU A 63 -14.24 0.87 3.77
C GLU A 63 -12.76 1.13 3.49
N LEU A 64 -12.07 1.85 4.37
CA LEU A 64 -10.68 2.26 4.21
C LEU A 64 -9.84 1.68 5.35
N ALA A 65 -8.57 1.42 5.06
CA ALA A 65 -7.59 1.13 6.10
C ALA A 65 -6.18 1.59 5.70
N TYR A 66 -5.32 1.72 6.70
CA TYR A 66 -3.93 2.15 6.56
C TYR A 66 -2.98 1.19 7.28
N VAL A 67 -1.84 0.85 6.66
CA VAL A 67 -0.84 0.00 7.31
C VAL A 67 0.57 0.44 6.97
N LYS A 68 1.40 0.53 8.00
CA LYS A 68 2.86 0.45 7.90
C LYS A 68 3.28 -1.01 8.16
N PRO A 69 3.61 -1.79 7.11
CA PRO A 69 3.92 -3.20 7.25
C PRO A 69 5.28 -3.44 7.92
N ALA A 70 6.17 -2.45 7.82
CA ALA A 70 7.38 -2.37 8.60
C ALA A 70 7.55 -0.94 9.13
N THR A 71 8.40 -0.74 10.13
CA THR A 71 8.76 0.59 10.63
C THR A 71 10.13 0.58 11.30
N GLN A 72 10.78 1.75 11.39
CA GLN A 72 11.98 1.98 12.21
C GLN A 72 11.65 2.73 13.52
N CYS A 73 10.40 3.14 13.69
CA CYS A 73 9.92 3.90 14.83
C CYS A 73 8.75 3.16 15.48
N GLU A 74 8.79 3.06 16.81
CA GLU A 74 7.76 2.45 17.65
C GLU A 74 6.59 3.42 17.91
N ALA A 75 6.83 4.73 17.85
CA ALA A 75 5.79 5.72 18.05
C ALA A 75 4.82 5.81 16.85
N PRO A 76 3.51 6.01 17.08
CA PRO A 76 2.54 6.33 16.04
C PRO A 76 2.95 7.59 15.27
N ASP A 77 2.66 7.62 13.97
CA ASP A 77 2.86 8.82 13.15
C ASP A 77 1.59 9.71 13.10
N LEU A 78 1.74 10.93 12.60
CA LEU A 78 0.62 11.88 12.45
C LEU A 78 -0.52 11.32 11.58
N LEU A 79 -0.21 10.44 10.62
CA LEU A 79 -1.23 9.82 9.79
C LEU A 79 -2.08 8.82 10.59
N SER A 80 -1.46 8.09 11.52
CA SER A 80 -2.15 7.17 12.44
C SER A 80 -3.07 7.92 13.38
N GLU A 81 -2.63 9.07 13.91
CA GLU A 81 -3.47 9.96 14.72
C GLU A 81 -4.67 10.47 13.91
N TRP A 82 -4.45 10.88 12.67
CA TRP A 82 -5.54 11.29 11.77
C TRP A 82 -6.50 10.15 11.46
N CYS A 83 -6.00 8.94 11.17
CA CYS A 83 -6.84 7.76 10.95
C CYS A 83 -7.69 7.47 12.19
N SER A 84 -7.09 7.56 13.38
CA SER A 84 -7.82 7.42 14.65
C SER A 84 -8.93 8.45 14.81
N ALA A 85 -8.70 9.70 14.43
CA ALA A 85 -9.71 10.76 14.50
C ALA A 85 -10.86 10.57 13.49
N GLU A 86 -10.56 10.02 12.31
CA GLU A 86 -11.55 9.71 11.27
C GLU A 86 -12.28 8.37 11.48
N GLY A 87 -11.85 7.56 12.46
CA GLY A 87 -12.35 6.20 12.66
C GLY A 87 -11.93 5.20 11.58
N ILE A 88 -10.84 5.49 10.86
CA ILE A 88 -10.23 4.59 9.88
C ILE A 88 -9.32 3.62 10.63
N GLU A 89 -9.47 2.33 10.39
CA GLU A 89 -8.62 1.32 11.02
C GLU A 89 -7.19 1.40 10.48
N TYR A 90 -6.21 1.29 11.38
CA TYR A 90 -4.82 1.41 11.02
C TYR A 90 -3.88 0.46 11.77
N VAL A 91 -2.68 0.29 11.22
CA VAL A 91 -1.57 -0.43 11.82
C VAL A 91 -0.29 0.39 11.66
N SER A 92 0.34 0.77 12.76
CA SER A 92 1.59 1.54 12.75
C SER A 92 2.36 1.40 14.07
N GLY A 93 3.56 1.98 14.13
CA GLY A 93 4.39 1.95 15.33
C GLY A 93 4.68 0.53 15.81
N GLU A 94 4.55 0.28 17.11
CA GLU A 94 4.72 -1.04 17.74
C GLU A 94 3.76 -2.12 17.20
N GLN A 95 2.63 -1.73 16.60
CA GLN A 95 1.66 -2.67 16.04
C GLN A 95 2.05 -3.17 14.65
N ALA A 96 3.08 -2.57 14.02
CA ALA A 96 3.57 -3.01 12.73
C ALA A 96 4.05 -4.47 12.78
N PRO A 97 3.81 -5.27 11.72
CA PRO A 97 4.30 -6.64 11.63
C PRO A 97 5.81 -6.79 11.90
N LEU A 98 6.59 -5.80 11.44
CA LEU A 98 8.04 -5.77 11.58
C LEU A 98 8.52 -4.40 12.07
N VAL A 99 9.20 -4.38 13.22
CA VAL A 99 9.84 -3.18 13.77
C VAL A 99 11.36 -3.36 13.73
N PHE A 100 12.04 -2.53 12.95
CA PHE A 100 13.49 -2.48 12.85
C PHE A 100 14.07 -1.65 14.00
N TYR A 101 14.32 -2.29 15.14
CA TYR A 101 15.04 -1.69 16.26
C TYR A 101 16.57 -1.77 16.06
N ALA A 102 17.32 -1.00 16.87
CA ALA A 102 18.77 -0.99 16.82
C ALA A 102 19.35 -2.40 17.09
N GLY A 103 20.08 -2.96 16.12
CA GLY A 103 20.66 -4.30 16.21
C GLY A 103 19.78 -5.43 15.66
N PHE A 104 18.55 -5.14 15.21
CA PHE A 104 17.67 -6.15 14.59
C PHE A 104 18.36 -6.91 13.46
N THR A 105 18.96 -6.18 12.50
CA THR A 105 19.64 -6.79 11.35
C THR A 105 20.80 -7.71 11.76
N ARG A 106 21.57 -7.34 12.80
CA ARG A 106 22.64 -8.20 13.33
C ARG A 106 22.06 -9.46 13.94
N SER A 107 21.02 -9.33 14.76
CA SER A 107 20.30 -10.45 15.36
C SER A 107 19.72 -11.40 14.32
N PHE A 108 19.19 -10.87 13.21
CA PHE A 108 18.71 -11.65 12.07
C PHE A 108 19.83 -12.45 11.40
N LEU A 109 20.97 -11.82 11.12
CA LEU A 109 22.15 -12.49 10.55
C LEU A 109 22.74 -13.57 11.48
N GLU A 110 22.55 -13.44 12.79
CA GLU A 110 22.93 -14.44 13.79
C GLU A 110 21.90 -15.59 13.90
N GLY A 111 20.82 -15.58 13.12
CA GLY A 111 19.77 -16.60 13.16
C GLY A 111 18.87 -16.54 14.40
N LYS A 112 18.88 -15.41 15.13
CA LYS A 112 18.10 -15.21 16.36
C LYS A 112 16.73 -14.59 16.11
N GLN A 113 16.39 -14.34 14.86
CA GLN A 113 15.10 -13.81 14.41
C GLN A 113 14.43 -14.82 13.47
N GLY A 114 13.16 -14.61 13.13
CA GLY A 114 12.49 -15.41 12.09
C GLY A 114 13.19 -15.27 10.73
N THR A 115 12.93 -16.21 9.83
CA THR A 115 13.43 -16.19 8.46
C THR A 115 12.75 -15.09 7.63
N SER A 116 13.31 -14.77 6.46
CA SER A 116 12.66 -13.85 5.50
C SER A 116 11.23 -14.29 5.16
N ALA A 117 11.02 -15.60 4.97
CA ALA A 117 9.70 -16.16 4.68
C ALA A 117 8.72 -15.96 5.85
N ASP A 118 9.18 -16.15 7.09
CA ASP A 118 8.36 -15.93 8.29
C ASP A 118 7.89 -14.46 8.38
N TRP A 119 8.79 -13.51 8.10
CA TRP A 119 8.47 -12.09 8.14
C TRP A 119 7.53 -11.67 7.01
N LEU A 120 7.76 -12.13 5.78
CA LEU A 120 6.85 -11.86 4.65
C LEU A 120 5.46 -12.43 4.90
N LEU A 121 5.36 -13.66 5.41
CA LEU A 121 4.08 -14.27 5.74
C LEU A 121 3.35 -13.49 6.84
N ARG A 122 4.07 -13.01 7.86
CA ARG A 122 3.50 -12.19 8.93
C ARG A 122 2.96 -10.86 8.38
N ILE A 123 3.70 -10.21 7.49
CA ILE A 123 3.29 -8.98 6.83
C ILE A 123 2.05 -9.21 5.96
N GLU A 124 2.08 -10.23 5.10
CA GLU A 124 0.96 -10.62 4.23
C GLU A 124 -0.30 -10.88 5.06
N THR A 125 -0.20 -11.72 6.08
CA THR A 125 -1.32 -12.08 6.95
C THR A 125 -1.94 -10.84 7.59
N ARG A 126 -1.12 -9.91 8.07
CA ARG A 126 -1.63 -8.68 8.70
C ARG A 126 -2.36 -7.78 7.70
N ILE A 127 -1.82 -7.65 6.48
CA ILE A 127 -2.47 -6.88 5.41
C ILE A 127 -3.79 -7.55 5.01
N ASP A 128 -3.84 -8.88 4.92
CA ASP A 128 -5.04 -9.64 4.57
C ASP A 128 -6.15 -9.51 5.61
N GLU A 129 -5.80 -9.54 6.91
CA GLU A 129 -6.73 -9.27 8.00
C GLU A 129 -7.35 -7.88 7.91
N LEU A 130 -6.52 -6.88 7.64
CA LEU A 130 -6.92 -5.48 7.54
C LEU A 130 -7.74 -5.22 6.26
N ALA A 131 -7.51 -5.98 5.19
CA ALA A 131 -8.25 -5.85 3.94
C ALA A 131 -9.66 -6.45 3.98
N ARG A 132 -9.95 -7.36 4.92
CA ARG A 132 -11.22 -8.12 4.95
C ARG A 132 -12.46 -7.22 5.06
N GLY A 133 -13.30 -7.16 4.03
CA GLY A 133 -14.51 -6.33 4.05
C GLY A 133 -14.26 -4.82 3.86
N ARG A 134 -13.03 -4.42 3.50
CA ARG A 134 -12.67 -3.04 3.16
C ARG A 134 -12.64 -2.91 1.64
N LYS A 135 -12.80 -1.70 1.11
CA LYS A 135 -12.65 -1.41 -0.33
C LYS A 135 -11.23 -1.02 -0.71
N VAL A 136 -10.52 -0.30 0.17
CA VAL A 136 -9.15 0.16 -0.10
C VAL A 136 -8.26 0.02 1.13
N VAL A 137 -7.05 -0.52 0.95
CA VAL A 137 -5.97 -0.46 1.94
C VAL A 137 -4.78 0.29 1.37
N ILE A 138 -4.32 1.32 2.09
CA ILE A 138 -3.08 2.03 1.78
C ILE A 138 -1.94 1.40 2.58
N VAL A 139 -0.92 0.90 1.88
CA VAL A 139 0.27 0.28 2.46
C VAL A 139 1.44 1.26 2.33
N ASP A 140 1.88 1.87 3.43
CA ASP A 140 2.95 2.87 3.44
C ASP A 140 4.32 2.22 3.60
N GLY A 141 5.11 2.26 2.53
CA GLY A 141 6.47 1.70 2.50
C GLY A 141 7.43 2.45 3.43
N VAL A 142 8.48 1.76 3.85
CA VAL A 142 9.49 2.33 4.76
C VAL A 142 10.69 2.84 3.97
N GLY A 143 11.14 4.06 4.30
CA GLY A 143 12.38 4.62 3.78
C GLY A 143 12.44 4.66 2.24
N PHE A 144 13.58 4.28 1.68
CA PHE A 144 13.79 4.13 0.23
C PHE A 144 13.63 2.64 -0.16
N PRO A 145 13.59 2.27 -1.45
CA PRO A 145 13.08 0.96 -1.86
C PRO A 145 13.84 -0.25 -1.29
N ALA A 146 15.14 -0.12 -1.04
CA ALA A 146 15.98 -1.23 -0.55
C ALA A 146 15.96 -1.41 0.99
N VAL A 147 15.23 -0.58 1.74
CA VAL A 147 15.09 -0.77 3.19
C VAL A 147 14.43 -2.12 3.45
N GLY A 148 15.10 -2.98 4.22
CA GLY A 148 14.66 -4.36 4.51
C GLY A 148 15.37 -5.44 3.69
N SER A 149 16.19 -5.07 2.69
CA SER A 149 16.85 -6.02 1.76
C SER A 149 17.71 -7.09 2.44
N ILE A 150 18.45 -6.76 3.51
CA ILE A 150 19.26 -7.76 4.25
C ILE A 150 18.38 -8.85 4.87
N VAL A 151 17.14 -8.51 5.22
CA VAL A 151 16.16 -9.40 5.84
C VAL A 151 15.29 -10.08 4.79
N GLY A 152 15.39 -9.72 3.50
CA GLY A 152 14.54 -10.24 2.42
C GLY A 152 13.10 -9.74 2.50
N VAL A 153 12.93 -8.50 2.97
CA VAL A 153 11.64 -7.82 3.16
C VAL A 153 11.72 -6.38 2.66
N ASP A 154 12.35 -6.18 1.50
CA ASP A 154 12.42 -4.85 0.92
C ASP A 154 11.04 -4.36 0.45
N ASN A 155 10.96 -3.12 -0.05
CA ASN A 155 9.66 -2.58 -0.47
C ASN A 155 9.03 -3.38 -1.62
N ALA A 156 9.83 -3.97 -2.51
CA ALA A 156 9.33 -4.78 -3.61
C ALA A 156 8.84 -6.14 -3.11
N ASP A 157 9.56 -6.76 -2.18
CA ASP A 157 9.14 -8.01 -1.53
C ASP A 157 7.81 -7.81 -0.80
N VAL A 158 7.67 -6.71 -0.05
CA VAL A 158 6.43 -6.39 0.68
C VAL A 158 5.28 -6.07 -0.27
N ALA A 159 5.51 -5.28 -1.33
CA ALA A 159 4.47 -4.99 -2.32
C ALA A 159 3.97 -6.25 -3.02
N LYS A 160 4.87 -7.20 -3.29
CA LYS A 160 4.54 -8.51 -3.86
C LYS A 160 3.72 -9.34 -2.87
N ALA A 161 4.14 -9.42 -1.60
CA ALA A 161 3.40 -10.10 -0.54
C ALA A 161 1.99 -9.48 -0.34
N ALA A 162 1.88 -8.16 -0.44
CA ALA A 162 0.62 -7.44 -0.37
C ALA A 162 -0.28 -7.65 -1.60
N ARG A 163 0.24 -8.19 -2.71
CA ARG A 163 -0.43 -8.30 -4.03
C ARG A 163 -0.95 -6.95 -4.52
N SER A 164 -0.14 -5.91 -4.36
CA SER A 164 -0.53 -4.53 -4.62
C SER A 164 0.21 -3.94 -5.81
N PRO A 165 -0.45 -3.17 -6.70
CA PRO A 165 0.27 -2.20 -7.52
C PRO A 165 1.07 -1.21 -6.65
N VAL A 166 2.17 -0.70 -7.22
CA VAL A 166 3.07 0.23 -6.54
C VAL A 166 2.89 1.64 -7.09
N LEU A 167 2.59 2.59 -6.22
CA LEU A 167 2.74 4.01 -6.45
C LEU A 167 4.12 4.45 -5.96
N LEU A 168 5.02 4.81 -6.89
CA LEU A 168 6.36 5.28 -6.56
C LEU A 168 6.38 6.81 -6.45
N VAL A 169 6.67 7.31 -5.24
CA VAL A 169 6.82 8.75 -4.97
C VAL A 169 8.27 9.15 -5.23
N CYS A 170 8.47 10.01 -6.23
CA CYS A 170 9.78 10.56 -6.58
C CYS A 170 9.89 12.01 -6.15
N LYS A 171 11.11 12.49 -6.00
CA LYS A 171 11.38 13.91 -5.80
C LYS A 171 11.06 14.66 -7.10
N CYS A 172 10.66 15.91 -6.99
CA CYS A 172 10.49 16.77 -8.16
C CYS A 172 11.84 17.37 -8.57
N GLY A 173 12.09 17.44 -9.87
CA GLY A 173 13.31 18.03 -10.42
C GLY A 173 13.80 17.29 -11.66
N VAL A 174 14.64 17.95 -12.46
CA VAL A 174 15.33 17.29 -13.57
C VAL A 174 16.57 16.59 -13.01
N GLY A 175 16.68 15.28 -13.20
CA GLY A 175 17.83 14.48 -12.76
C GLY A 175 17.79 14.01 -11.30
N SER A 176 16.65 14.17 -10.63
CA SER A 176 16.35 13.54 -9.34
C SER A 176 15.96 12.08 -9.46
#